data_AF-A0A1Z4I5G7-F1
#
_entry.id   AF-A0A1Z4I5G7-F1
#
_cell.length_a   1.000
_cell.length_b   1.000
_cell.length_c   1.000
_cell.angle_alpha   90.00
_cell.angle_beta   90.00
_cell.angle_gamma   90.00
#
_symmetry.space_group_name_H-M   'P 1'
#
loop_
_entity.id
_entity.type
_entity.pdbx_description
1 polymer ?
#
loop_
_entity_poly.entity_id
_entity_poly.type
_entity_poly.pdbx_seq_one_letter_code
_entity_poly.pdbx_strand_id
1 'polypeptide(L)'
;MSNNDEPDNYFGQDSNFSSDKIRVEIPANQEPMYHQKIPSAYDPIGNIYVEGRAMRTMSSGTMPWWVLFSGWVLFGGLFFLVLGAAISSLSLALIPSLIISGVPVLIVLRGTLAKLSAKKSAKR
;
A
#
# COMPACT_ATOMS: atom_id res chain seq x y z
N MET A 1 -48.80 -31.39 -28.01
CA MET A 1 -48.59 -30.07 -27.38
C MET A 1 -48.89 -30.26 -25.89
N SER A 2 -47.85 -30.23 -25.05
CA SER A 2 -47.94 -30.44 -23.59
C SER A 2 -47.61 -29.13 -22.91
N ASN A 3 -48.56 -28.57 -22.15
CA ASN A 3 -48.36 -27.34 -21.37
C ASN A 3 -47.56 -27.66 -20.11
N ASN A 4 -46.43 -27.00 -19.91
CA ASN A 4 -45.50 -27.18 -18.78
C ASN A 4 -45.47 -25.93 -17.86
N ASP A 5 -46.61 -25.28 -17.65
CA ASP A 5 -46.69 -24.04 -16.86
C ASP A 5 -47.35 -24.24 -15.49
N GLU A 6 -47.05 -25.34 -14.79
CA GLU A 6 -47.45 -25.50 -13.38
C GLU A 6 -46.22 -25.47 -12.47
N PRO A 7 -46.12 -24.50 -11.54
CA PRO A 7 -45.02 -24.45 -10.58
C PRO A 7 -45.22 -25.51 -9.50
N ASP A 8 -44.22 -26.37 -9.33
CA ASP A 8 -44.17 -27.40 -8.29
C ASP A 8 -44.38 -26.79 -6.90
N ASN A 9 -45.45 -27.20 -6.23
CA ASN A 9 -45.82 -26.72 -4.90
C ASN A 9 -45.06 -27.52 -3.83
N TYR A 10 -43.82 -27.10 -3.53
CA TYR A 10 -42.95 -27.76 -2.55
C TYR A 10 -43.37 -27.58 -1.08
N PHE A 11 -44.34 -26.70 -0.81
CA PHE A 11 -44.89 -26.44 0.52
C PHE A 11 -46.34 -26.89 0.52
N GLY A 12 -46.66 -27.90 1.33
CA GLY A 12 -47.91 -28.67 1.29
C GLY A 12 -49.21 -27.87 1.19
N GLN A 13 -50.25 -28.59 0.76
CA GLN A 13 -51.57 -28.13 0.29
C GLN A 13 -52.40 -27.23 1.24
N ASP A 14 -51.90 -26.89 2.42
CA ASP A 14 -52.57 -26.07 3.44
C ASP A 14 -52.03 -24.64 3.55
N SER A 15 -51.07 -24.26 2.70
CA SER A 15 -50.46 -22.93 2.78
C SER A 15 -51.28 -21.89 2.02
N ASN A 16 -52.20 -21.24 2.73
CA ASN A 16 -53.11 -20.19 2.25
C ASN A 16 -52.37 -18.84 1.98
N PHE A 17 -51.28 -18.90 1.21
CA PHE A 17 -50.50 -17.72 0.84
C PHE A 17 -51.04 -17.12 -0.45
N SER A 18 -51.87 -16.08 -0.32
CA SER A 18 -52.11 -15.15 -1.42
C SER A 18 -50.75 -14.61 -1.89
N SER A 19 -50.42 -14.82 -3.18
CA SER A 19 -49.20 -14.34 -3.86
C SER A 19 -48.90 -12.86 -3.59
N ASP A 20 -49.93 -12.08 -3.26
CA ASP A 20 -49.86 -10.65 -3.00
C ASP A 20 -49.35 -10.28 -1.58
N LYS A 21 -48.97 -11.27 -0.75
CA LYS A 21 -48.59 -11.05 0.66
C LYS A 21 -47.29 -11.71 1.11
N ILE A 22 -46.39 -12.01 0.19
CA ILE A 22 -45.03 -12.46 0.54
C ILE A 22 -44.20 -11.23 0.95
N ARG A 23 -44.25 -10.86 2.23
CA ARG A 23 -43.36 -9.84 2.80
C ARG A 23 -42.09 -10.53 3.30
N VAL A 24 -41.02 -10.40 2.53
CA VAL A 24 -39.69 -10.80 2.97
C VAL A 24 -39.14 -9.67 3.83
N GLU A 25 -39.19 -9.83 5.15
CA GLU A 25 -38.58 -8.90 6.10
C GLU A 25 -37.06 -9.10 6.09
N ILE A 26 -36.36 -8.26 5.32
CA ILE A 26 -34.90 -8.21 5.35
C ILE A 26 -34.51 -7.40 6.60
N PRO A 27 -33.75 -7.95 7.55
CA PRO A 27 -33.34 -7.22 8.75
C PRO A 27 -32.51 -6.01 8.34
N ALA A 28 -32.86 -4.82 8.86
CA ALA A 28 -32.23 -3.55 8.51
C ALA A 28 -30.76 -3.45 8.97
N ASN A 29 -30.33 -4.34 9.89
CA ASN A 29 -28.99 -4.32 10.46
C ASN A 29 -28.26 -5.61 10.13
N GLN A 30 -27.63 -5.64 8.96
CA GLN A 30 -26.62 -6.64 8.64
C GLN A 30 -25.32 -6.16 9.30
N GLU A 31 -25.04 -6.64 10.52
CA GLU A 31 -23.70 -6.46 11.07
C GLU A 31 -22.70 -7.13 10.11
N PRO A 32 -21.62 -6.45 9.70
CA PRO A 32 -20.62 -7.06 8.85
C PRO A 32 -20.01 -8.24 9.61
N MET A 33 -20.34 -9.46 9.17
CA MET A 33 -19.84 -10.71 9.76
C MET A 33 -18.30 -10.80 9.71
N TYR A 34 -17.66 -9.99 8.86
CA TYR A 34 -16.22 -9.84 8.80
C TYR A 34 -15.75 -8.64 9.63
N HIS A 35 -15.32 -8.93 10.86
CA HIS A 35 -14.37 -8.06 11.55
C HIS A 35 -13.12 -7.97 10.67
N GLN A 36 -12.81 -6.79 10.13
CA GLN A 36 -11.55 -6.56 9.42
C GLN A 36 -10.41 -6.80 10.42
N LYS A 37 -9.81 -7.99 10.34
CA LYS A 37 -8.62 -8.33 11.13
C LYS A 37 -7.53 -7.36 10.71
N ILE A 38 -7.15 -6.46 11.62
CA ILE A 38 -6.04 -5.54 11.38
C ILE A 38 -4.82 -6.43 11.12
N PRO A 39 -4.19 -6.34 9.93
CA PRO A 39 -3.09 -7.23 9.60
C PRO A 39 -1.95 -7.00 10.59
N SER A 40 -1.69 -8.01 11.43
CA SER A 40 -0.57 -8.01 12.35
C SER A 40 0.69 -8.45 11.61
N ALA A 41 1.81 -7.75 11.82
CA ALA A 41 3.10 -8.12 11.24
C ALA A 41 3.63 -9.50 11.68
N TYR A 42 3.00 -10.13 12.68
CA TYR A 42 3.30 -11.48 13.17
C TYR A 42 2.67 -12.60 12.34
N ASP A 43 1.72 -12.29 11.45
CA ASP A 43 1.06 -13.27 10.57
C ASP A 43 1.77 -13.21 9.20
N PRO A 44 2.22 -14.33 8.61
CA PRO A 44 2.88 -14.33 7.31
C PRO A 44 2.06 -13.65 6.20
N ILE A 45 0.73 -13.75 6.24
CA ILE A 45 -0.13 -13.02 5.28
C ILE A 45 -0.18 -11.52 5.60
N GLY A 46 -0.17 -11.16 6.88
CA GLY A 46 -0.09 -9.77 7.33
C GLY A 46 1.21 -9.08 6.92
N ASN A 47 2.34 -9.81 6.96
CA ASN A 47 3.65 -9.27 6.62
C ASN A 47 3.74 -8.81 5.16
N ILE A 48 3.23 -9.62 4.21
CA ILE A 48 3.18 -9.25 2.78
C ILE A 48 2.33 -8.00 2.56
N TYR A 49 1.22 -7.87 3.29
CA TYR A 49 0.35 -6.70 3.22
C TYR A 49 1.02 -5.43 3.78
N VAL A 50 1.75 -5.56 4.89
CA VAL A 50 2.50 -4.47 5.51
C VAL A 50 3.66 -4.03 4.63
N GLU A 51 4.38 -4.97 4.02
CA GLU A 51 5.47 -4.71 3.09
C GLU A 51 4.99 -4.02 1.81
N GLY A 52 3.91 -4.52 1.20
CA GLY A 52 3.29 -3.89 0.03
C GLY A 52 2.76 -2.49 0.33
N ARG A 53 2.21 -2.27 1.54
CA ARG A 53 1.80 -0.95 2.00
C ARG A 53 3.01 -0.04 2.20
N ALA A 54 4.09 -0.53 2.82
CA ALA A 54 5.32 0.21 3.04
C ALA A 54 5.94 0.67 1.71
N MET A 55 6.01 -0.20 0.71
CA MET A 55 6.50 0.12 -0.63
C MET A 55 5.64 1.18 -1.33
N ARG A 56 4.31 1.08 -1.23
CA ARG A 56 3.39 2.11 -1.75
C ARG A 56 3.54 3.45 -1.02
N THR A 57 3.76 3.44 0.29
CA THR A 57 4.01 4.67 1.06
C THR A 57 5.38 5.29 0.78
N MET A 58 6.39 4.48 0.47
CA MET A 58 7.69 4.96 0.01
C MET A 58 7.55 5.74 -1.31
N SER A 59 6.72 5.25 -2.24
CA SER A 59 6.48 5.90 -3.52
C SER A 59 5.56 7.14 -3.43
N SER A 60 4.72 7.27 -2.41
CA SER A 60 3.76 8.39 -2.28
C SER A 60 4.32 9.61 -1.53
N GLY A 61 5.59 9.58 -1.12
CA GLY A 61 6.25 10.72 -0.48
C GLY A 61 5.80 10.99 0.95
N THR A 62 5.15 10.02 1.62
CA THR A 62 4.70 10.15 3.02
C THR A 62 5.82 9.91 4.05
N MET A 63 7.00 9.50 3.60
CA MET A 63 8.18 9.26 4.46
C MET A 63 8.46 10.44 5.40
N PRO A 64 8.66 10.25 6.72
CA PRO A 64 8.91 11.34 7.66
C PRO A 64 10.09 12.21 7.22
N TRP A 65 9.97 13.53 7.38
CA TRP A 65 11.02 14.45 6.91
C TRP A 65 12.36 14.23 7.62
N TRP A 66 12.31 13.82 8.89
CA TRP A 66 13.48 13.40 9.68
C TRP A 66 14.21 12.17 9.11
N VAL A 67 13.49 11.23 8.51
CA VAL A 67 14.10 10.04 7.87
C VAL A 67 14.87 10.45 6.61
N LEU A 68 14.33 11.38 5.83
CA LEU A 68 15.03 11.93 4.66
C LEU A 68 16.27 12.74 5.07
N PHE A 69 16.16 13.54 6.14
CA PHE A 69 17.26 14.35 6.63
C PHE A 69 18.40 13.49 7.18
N SER A 70 18.08 12.48 8.01
CA SER A 70 19.07 11.53 8.52
C SER A 70 19.71 10.70 7.40
N GLY A 71 18.93 10.26 6.41
CA GLY A 71 19.46 9.59 5.22
C GLY A 71 20.43 10.46 4.43
N TRP A 72 20.11 11.75 4.25
CA TRP A 72 21.02 12.70 3.61
C TRP A 72 22.31 12.92 4.40
N VAL A 73 22.22 13.05 5.72
CA VAL A 73 23.41 13.28 6.57
C VAL A 73 24.31 12.04 6.56
N LEU A 74 23.75 10.85 6.74
CA LEU A 74 24.54 9.60 6.80
C LEU A 74 25.11 9.22 5.43
N PHE A 75 24.26 9.10 4.41
CA PHE A 75 24.69 8.61 3.10
C PHE A 75 25.29 9.72 2.25
N GLY A 76 24.69 10.91 2.27
CA GLY A 76 25.24 12.08 1.56
C GLY A 76 26.55 12.53 2.17
N GLY A 77 26.67 12.56 3.50
CA GLY A 77 27.93 12.91 4.18
C GLY A 77 29.07 11.96 3.79
N LEU A 78 28.82 10.65 3.81
CA LEU A 78 29.80 9.65 3.39
C LEU A 78 30.16 9.79 1.91
N PHE A 79 29.18 10.01 1.04
CA PHE A 79 29.40 10.24 -0.39
C PHE A 79 30.26 11.49 -0.64
N PHE A 80 29.96 12.61 0.02
CA PHE A 80 30.74 13.85 -0.11
C PHE A 80 32.17 13.71 0.42
N LEU A 81 32.37 12.92 1.48
CA LEU A 81 33.71 12.63 2.01
C LEU A 81 34.53 11.84 0.99
N VAL A 82 33.97 10.76 0.43
CA VAL A 82 34.65 9.96 -0.61
C VAL A 82 34.89 10.78 -1.88
N LEU A 83 33.93 11.62 -2.27
CA LEU A 83 34.07 12.53 -3.41
C LEU A 83 35.19 13.56 -3.18
N GLY A 84 35.26 14.15 -1.99
CA GLY A 84 36.34 15.06 -1.62
C GLY A 84 37.71 14.38 -1.65
N ALA A 85 37.81 13.17 -1.08
CA ALA A 85 39.03 12.38 -1.12
C ALA A 85 39.44 12.00 -2.55
N ALA A 86 38.48 11.67 -3.42
CA ALA A 86 38.74 11.36 -4.82
C ALA A 86 39.27 12.57 -5.60
N ILE A 87 38.70 13.76 -5.35
CA ILE A 87 39.17 15.01 -5.97
C ILE A 87 40.56 15.39 -5.46
N SER A 88 40.82 15.30 -4.14
CA SER A 88 42.12 15.65 -3.58
C SER A 88 43.24 14.71 -3.99
N SER A 89 42.95 13.42 -4.14
CA SER A 89 43.96 12.42 -4.54
C SER A 89 44.13 12.26 -6.05
N LEU A 90 43.23 12.83 -6.86
CA LEU A 90 43.13 12.64 -8.31
C LEU A 90 43.15 11.14 -8.73
N SER A 91 42.75 10.25 -7.82
CA SER A 91 42.92 8.81 -7.99
C SER A 91 41.68 8.17 -8.61
N LEU A 92 41.85 7.56 -9.78
CA LEU A 92 40.83 6.78 -10.45
C LEU A 92 40.41 5.52 -9.64
N ALA A 93 41.24 5.07 -8.69
CA ALA A 93 40.95 3.90 -7.87
C ALA A 93 39.74 4.09 -6.94
N LEU A 94 39.32 5.33 -6.69
CA LEU A 94 38.18 5.65 -5.83
C LEU A 94 36.83 5.64 -6.56
N ILE A 95 36.82 5.50 -7.89
CA ILE A 95 35.59 5.47 -8.71
C ILE A 95 34.61 4.37 -8.27
N PRO A 96 35.02 3.11 -8.04
CA PRO A 96 34.09 2.06 -7.62
C PRO A 96 33.42 2.41 -6.28
N SER A 97 34.19 2.96 -5.34
CA SER A 97 33.68 3.40 -4.03
C SER A 97 32.68 4.55 -4.17
N LEU A 98 32.91 5.45 -5.14
CA LEU A 98 32.00 6.54 -5.46
C LEU A 98 30.66 6.04 -6.01
N ILE A 99 30.69 5.02 -6.88
CA ILE A 99 29.48 4.43 -7.45
C ILE A 99 28.65 3.76 -6.35
N ILE A 100 29.30 2.95 -5.50
CA ILE A 100 28.63 2.22 -4.40
C ILE A 100 28.00 3.21 -3.41
N SER A 101 28.74 4.24 -3.00
CA SER A 101 28.22 5.27 -2.09
C SER A 101 27.17 6.18 -2.73
N GLY A 102 27.15 6.30 -4.06
CA GLY A 102 26.17 7.09 -4.80
C GLY A 102 24.77 6.46 -4.87
N VAL A 103 24.67 5.12 -4.84
CA VAL A 103 23.37 4.43 -4.94
C VAL A 103 22.39 4.84 -3.81
N PRO A 104 22.77 4.81 -2.52
CA PRO A 104 21.91 5.29 -1.45
C PRO A 104 21.52 6.76 -1.60
N VAL A 105 22.44 7.62 -2.06
CA VAL A 105 22.18 9.06 -2.28
C VAL A 105 21.11 9.27 -3.35
N LEU A 106 21.15 8.51 -4.44
CA LEU A 106 20.12 8.57 -5.49
C LEU A 106 18.74 8.13 -4.97
N ILE A 107 18.69 7.11 -4.10
CA ILE A 107 17.45 6.66 -3.46
C ILE A 107 16.87 7.77 -2.58
N VAL A 108 17.70 8.37 -1.71
CA VAL A 108 17.28 9.48 -0.85
C VAL A 108 16.84 10.68 -1.69
N LEU A 109 17.58 11.02 -2.75
CA LEU A 109 17.23 12.10 -3.67
C LEU A 109 15.84 11.87 -4.29
N ARG A 110 15.57 10.67 -4.82
CA ARG A 110 14.24 10.33 -5.35
C ARG A 110 13.14 10.45 -4.29
N GLY A 111 13.40 9.99 -3.07
CA GLY A 111 12.47 10.13 -1.95
C GLY A 111 12.18 11.59 -1.60
N THR A 112 13.20 12.45 -1.60
CA THR A 112 13.02 13.90 -1.35
C THR A 112 12.20 14.56 -2.45
N LEU A 113 12.47 14.25 -3.73
CA LEU A 113 11.72 14.78 -4.88
C LEU A 113 10.26 14.34 -4.85
N ALA A 114 9.99 13.06 -4.57
CA ALA A 114 8.62 12.54 -4.45
C ALA A 114 7.85 13.25 -3.34
N LYS A 115 8.50 13.48 -2.18
CA LYS A 115 7.89 14.20 -1.06
C LYS A 115 7.60 15.67 -1.38
N LEU A 116 8.52 16.35 -2.06
CA LEU A 116 8.31 17.75 -2.50
C LEU A 116 7.18 17.85 -3.54
N SER A 117 7.09 16.88 -4.45
CA SER A 117 6.02 16.80 -5.45
C SER A 117 4.65 16.59 -4.82
N ALA A 118 4.52 15.65 -3.87
CA ALA A 118 3.27 15.38 -3.16
C ALA A 118 2.75 16.61 -2.39
N LYS A 119 3.66 17.36 -1.75
CA LYS A 119 3.31 18.61 -1.04
C LYS A 119 2.77 19.69 -1.99
N LYS A 120 3.27 19.74 -3.23
CA LYS A 120 2.80 20.69 -4.26
C LYS A 120 1.40 20.33 -4.77
N SER A 121 1.09 19.05 -4.91
CA SER A 121 -0.24 18.59 -5.34
C SER A 121 -1.32 18.78 -4.28
N ALA A 122 -0.98 18.68 -2.99
CA ALA A 122 -1.94 18.86 -1.89
C ALA A 122 -2.33 20.33 -1.64
N LYS A 123 -1.68 21.28 -2.32
CA LYS A 123 -1.88 22.73 -2.15
C LYS A 123 -2.64 23.38 -3.33
N ARG A 124 -2.97 22.60 -4.36
CA ARG A 124 -3.89 22.98 -5.44
C ARG A 124 -5.26 22.41 -5.13
#